data_AF-A0A0Q3W4V7-F1
#
_entry.id   AF-A0A0Q3W4V7-F1
#
_cell.length_a   1.000
_cell.length_b   1.000
_cell.length_c   1.000
_cell.angle_alpha   90.00
_cell.angle_beta   90.00
_cell.angle_gamma   90.00
#
_symmetry.space_group_name_H-M   'P 1'
#
loop_
_entity.id
_entity.type
_entity.pdbx_description
1 polymer ?
#
loop_
_entity_poly.entity_id
_entity_poly.type
_entity_poly.pdbx_seq_one_letter_code
_entity_poly.pdbx_strand_id
1 'polypeptide(L)'
;MMNFFVGQTAAFSRTVTETDIVMFAGLSGDYNPVHVDQEYAVETRFGLRIAHGLLTTSFLSRLLGMELPGKGSVYLEQSLKFLAPVFIGDTITASAEILEIDQDRGILRLETICRKQDNTIVLKGEAKMMMPKEGAKI
;
A
#
# COMPACT_ATOMS: atom_id res chain seq x y z
N MET A 1 -12.72 -23.94 4.18
CA MET A 1 -11.85 -23.21 5.13
C MET A 1 -10.65 -22.61 4.41
N MET A 2 -10.56 -21.28 4.40
CA MET A 2 -9.32 -20.59 4.05
C MET A 2 -8.30 -20.88 5.16
N ASN A 3 -7.16 -21.48 4.81
CA ASN A 3 -6.14 -21.87 5.78
C ASN A 3 -5.06 -20.80 5.85
N PHE A 4 -5.24 -19.81 6.72
CA PHE A 4 -4.22 -18.81 7.03
C PHE A 4 -3.24 -19.34 8.08
N PHE A 5 -1.97 -19.00 7.97
CA PHE A 5 -0.95 -19.33 8.97
C PHE A 5 -0.01 -18.14 9.21
N VAL A 6 0.55 -18.04 10.42
CA VAL A 6 1.53 -17.00 10.78
C VAL A 6 2.81 -17.19 9.93
N GLY A 7 3.34 -16.08 9.40
CA GLY A 7 4.45 -16.07 8.45
C GLY A 7 4.03 -16.27 6.98
N GLN A 8 2.74 -16.44 6.69
CA GLN A 8 2.25 -16.42 5.32
C GLN A 8 2.44 -15.03 4.71
N THR A 9 3.00 -14.98 3.50
CA THR A 9 3.29 -13.74 2.79
C THR A 9 2.58 -13.64 1.44
N ALA A 10 2.39 -12.40 0.98
CA ALA A 10 2.00 -12.09 -0.38
C ALA A 10 2.68 -10.78 -0.82
N ALA A 11 2.86 -10.61 -2.14
CA ALA A 11 3.46 -9.40 -2.69
C ALA A 11 2.91 -9.06 -4.08
N PHE A 12 2.79 -7.76 -4.34
CA PHE A 12 2.34 -7.18 -5.59
C PHE A 12 3.28 -6.05 -6.00
N SER A 13 3.68 -6.03 -7.27
CA SER A 13 4.60 -5.01 -7.80
C SER A 13 3.96 -4.18 -8.91
N ARG A 14 4.20 -2.86 -8.89
CA ARG A 14 3.77 -1.95 -9.94
C ARG A 14 4.66 -0.72 -10.03
N THR A 15 4.92 -0.27 -11.26
CA THR A 15 5.61 1.01 -11.53
C THR A 15 4.66 2.18 -11.36
N VAL A 16 5.10 3.19 -10.60
CA VAL A 16 4.39 4.46 -10.44
C VAL A 16 4.62 5.33 -11.67
N THR A 17 3.53 5.80 -12.26
CA THR A 17 3.57 6.66 -13.45
C THR A 17 3.10 8.08 -13.11
N GLU A 18 3.36 9.02 -14.01
CA GLU A 18 2.78 10.37 -13.90
C GLU A 18 1.25 10.33 -13.89
N THR A 19 0.65 9.45 -14.70
CA THR A 19 -0.80 9.25 -14.72
C THR A 19 -1.36 8.87 -13.35
N ASP A 20 -0.64 8.03 -12.59
CA ASP A 20 -1.08 7.67 -11.23
C ASP A 20 -1.13 8.90 -10.31
N ILE A 21 -0.12 9.76 -10.36
CA ILE A 21 -0.06 10.98 -9.55
C ILE A 21 -1.17 11.95 -9.95
N VAL A 22 -1.36 12.18 -11.24
CA VAL A 22 -2.41 13.09 -11.75
C VAL A 22 -3.80 12.57 -11.40
N MET A 23 -4.06 11.28 -11.60
CA MET A 23 -5.35 10.67 -11.27
C MET A 23 -5.60 10.68 -9.77
N PHE A 24 -4.57 10.43 -8.95
CA PHE A 24 -4.71 10.46 -7.50
C PHE A 24 -4.93 11.87 -6.98
N ALA A 25 -4.24 12.89 -7.51
CA ALA A 25 -4.53 14.29 -7.19
C ALA A 25 -5.97 14.66 -7.57
N GLY A 26 -6.43 14.23 -8.75
CA GLY A 26 -7.82 14.39 -9.19
C GLY A 26 -8.85 13.75 -8.27
N LEU A 27 -8.58 12.54 -7.78
CA LEU A 27 -9.46 11.79 -6.89
C LEU A 27 -9.46 12.34 -5.45
N SER A 28 -8.27 12.64 -4.92
CA SER A 28 -8.09 13.03 -3.52
C SER A 28 -8.29 14.53 -3.26
N GLY A 29 -8.14 15.36 -4.30
CA GLY A 29 -8.06 16.82 -4.17
C GLY A 29 -6.70 17.32 -3.66
N ASP A 30 -5.73 16.43 -3.43
CA ASP A 30 -4.39 16.80 -3.00
C ASP A 30 -3.54 17.24 -4.20
N TYR A 31 -3.64 18.53 -4.50
CA TYR A 31 -2.84 19.25 -5.49
C TYR A 31 -1.62 19.93 -4.87
N ASN A 32 -1.07 19.40 -3.77
CA ASN A 32 0.17 19.95 -3.22
C ASN A 32 1.24 20.05 -4.34
N PRO A 33 1.87 21.22 -4.55
CA PRO A 33 2.81 21.44 -5.65
C PRO A 33 3.95 20.42 -5.71
N VAL A 34 4.35 19.84 -4.56
CA VAL A 34 5.38 18.79 -4.51
C VAL A 34 5.03 17.55 -5.35
N HIS A 35 3.74 17.32 -5.63
CA HIS A 35 3.25 16.20 -6.42
C HIS A 35 3.01 16.59 -7.88
N VAL A 36 2.54 17.80 -8.15
CA VAL A 36 1.95 18.15 -9.46
C VAL A 36 2.75 19.18 -10.25
N ASP A 37 3.62 19.95 -9.61
CA ASP A 37 4.36 21.05 -10.22
C ASP A 37 5.86 20.75 -10.27
N GLN A 38 6.41 20.66 -11.48
CA GLN A 38 7.82 20.36 -11.69
C GLN A 38 8.73 21.55 -11.34
N GLU A 39 8.30 22.78 -11.61
CA GLU A 39 9.08 24.00 -11.31
C GLU A 39 9.15 24.22 -9.80
N TYR A 40 8.07 23.94 -9.08
CA TYR A 40 8.11 23.93 -7.62
C TYR A 40 9.01 22.81 -7.08
N ALA A 41 8.88 21.60 -7.61
CA ALA A 41 9.56 20.43 -7.06
C ALA A 41 11.09 20.50 -7.15
N VAL A 42 11.65 21.13 -8.19
CA VAL A 42 13.11 21.33 -8.33
C VAL A 42 13.71 22.21 -7.22
N GLU A 43 12.91 23.09 -6.61
CA GLU A 43 13.35 23.92 -5.49
C GLU A 43 13.28 23.21 -4.13
N THR A 44 12.61 22.05 -4.08
CA THR A 44 12.53 21.25 -2.86
C THR A 44 13.76 20.36 -2.70
N ARG A 45 13.97 19.82 -1.49
CA ARG A 45 15.01 18.82 -1.23
C ARG A 45 14.91 17.53 -2.07
N PHE A 46 13.77 17.30 -2.73
CA PHE A 46 13.55 16.11 -3.54
C PHE A 46 14.05 16.30 -4.99
N GLY A 47 14.14 17.54 -5.47
CA GLY A 47 14.59 17.89 -6.83
C GLY A 47 13.65 17.45 -7.97
N LEU A 48 12.64 16.65 -7.69
CA LEU A 48 11.66 16.09 -8.63
C LEU A 48 10.31 15.94 -7.94
N ARG A 49 9.23 15.88 -8.73
CA ARG A 49 7.90 15.56 -8.21
C ARG A 49 7.91 14.17 -7.58
N ILE A 50 7.32 14.06 -6.40
CA ILE A 50 7.17 12.79 -5.68
C ILE A 50 5.72 12.34 -5.72
N ALA A 51 5.49 11.03 -5.69
CA ALA A 51 4.15 10.48 -5.54
C ALA A 51 3.57 10.79 -4.16
N HIS A 52 2.24 10.87 -4.07
CA HIS A 52 1.54 10.94 -2.79
C HIS A 52 1.85 9.71 -1.94
N GLY A 53 2.09 9.91 -0.63
CA GLY A 53 2.30 8.78 0.28
C GLY A 53 1.10 7.81 0.25
N LEU A 54 -0.13 8.34 0.24
CA LEU A 54 -1.35 7.53 0.20
C LEU A 54 -1.60 6.85 -1.15
N LEU A 55 -1.06 7.38 -2.26
CA LEU A 55 -1.04 6.66 -3.53
C LEU A 55 -0.21 5.38 -3.38
N THR A 56 0.96 5.44 -2.74
CA THR A 56 1.78 4.26 -2.46
C THR A 56 1.06 3.28 -1.51
N THR A 57 0.38 3.79 -0.49
CA THR A 57 -0.46 2.97 0.41
C THR A 57 -1.57 2.23 -0.35
N SER A 58 -2.12 2.79 -1.43
CA SER A 58 -3.19 2.15 -2.20
C SER A 58 -2.79 0.78 -2.77
N PHE A 59 -1.49 0.52 -2.97
CA PHE A 59 -1.00 -0.79 -3.41
C PHE A 59 -1.18 -1.87 -2.34
N LEU A 60 -1.13 -1.49 -1.05
CA LEU A 60 -1.50 -2.38 0.05
C LEU A 60 -3.00 -2.71 0.02
N SER A 61 -3.87 -1.74 -0.29
CA SER A 61 -5.30 -2.00 -0.47
C SER A 61 -5.55 -3.04 -1.56
N ARG A 62 -4.90 -2.91 -2.71
CA ARG A 62 -4.97 -3.91 -3.78
C ARG A 62 -4.40 -5.27 -3.34
N LEU A 63 -3.26 -5.31 -2.66
CA LEU A 63 -2.66 -6.56 -2.19
C LEU A 63 -3.59 -7.28 -1.21
N LEU A 64 -4.04 -6.56 -0.18
CA LEU A 64 -4.79 -7.14 0.94
C LEU A 64 -6.22 -7.51 0.54
N GLY A 65 -6.86 -6.68 -0.30
CA GLY A 65 -8.23 -6.93 -0.77
C GLY A 65 -8.36 -8.01 -1.84
N MET A 66 -7.26 -8.41 -2.49
CA MET A 66 -7.32 -9.34 -3.64
C MET A 66 -6.46 -10.59 -3.50
N GLU A 67 -5.41 -10.57 -2.68
CA GLU A 67 -4.46 -11.69 -2.55
C GLU A 67 -4.37 -12.23 -1.13
N LEU A 68 -4.08 -11.40 -0.12
CA LEU A 68 -3.92 -11.85 1.27
C LEU A 68 -4.43 -10.80 2.25
N PRO A 69 -5.61 -10.95 2.87
CA PRO A 69 -6.43 -12.17 2.91
C PRO A 69 -7.22 -12.44 1.63
N GLY A 70 -7.36 -11.43 0.77
CA GLY A 70 -8.00 -11.53 -0.52
C GLY A 70 -9.49 -11.22 -0.51
N LYS A 71 -10.18 -11.64 -1.58
CA LYS A 71 -11.56 -11.21 -1.86
C LYS A 71 -12.51 -11.51 -0.71
N GLY A 72 -13.36 -10.55 -0.39
CA GLY A 72 -14.33 -10.65 0.71
C GLY A 72 -13.77 -10.29 2.09
N SER A 73 -12.48 -9.96 2.19
CA SER A 73 -11.90 -9.38 3.40
C SER A 73 -12.29 -7.91 3.57
N VAL A 74 -12.24 -7.42 4.81
CA VAL A 74 -12.51 -6.01 5.13
C VAL A 74 -11.29 -5.39 5.80
N TYR A 75 -10.89 -4.23 5.31
CA TYR A 75 -9.75 -3.47 5.84
C TYR A 75 -10.21 -2.64 7.04
N LEU A 76 -9.74 -3.00 8.25
CA LEU A 76 -10.20 -2.38 9.50
C LEU A 76 -9.30 -1.25 9.98
N GLU A 77 -7.98 -1.44 9.87
CA GLU A 77 -6.99 -0.50 10.38
C GLU A 77 -5.71 -0.58 9.55
N GLN A 78 -5.03 0.56 9.39
CA GLN A 78 -3.70 0.63 8.82
C GLN A 78 -2.88 1.67 9.57
N SER A 79 -1.71 1.27 10.08
CA SER A 79 -0.68 2.20 10.54
C SER A 79 0.36 2.44 9.44
N LEU A 80 0.94 3.64 9.36
CA LEU A 80 1.86 4.00 8.27
C LEU A 80 3.03 4.85 8.78
N LYS A 81 4.23 4.52 8.31
CA LYS A 81 5.42 5.35 8.38
C LYS A 81 5.97 5.54 6.97
N PHE A 82 6.05 6.79 6.52
CA PHE A 82 6.65 7.17 5.23
C PHE A 82 8.14 7.43 5.45
N LEU A 83 9.00 6.59 4.88
CA LEU A 83 10.44 6.54 5.18
C LEU A 83 11.29 7.16 4.06
N ALA A 84 10.84 7.09 2.81
CA ALA A 84 11.53 7.65 1.66
C ALA A 84 10.53 8.07 0.57
N PRO A 85 10.88 9.08 -0.26
CA PRO A 85 10.02 9.51 -1.36
C PRO A 85 9.95 8.44 -2.45
N VAL A 86 8.81 8.39 -3.14
CA VAL A 86 8.60 7.58 -4.35
C VAL A 86 8.56 8.52 -5.54
N PHE A 87 9.32 8.23 -6.59
CA PHE A 87 9.38 9.05 -7.80
C PHE A 87 8.60 8.39 -8.94
N ILE A 88 8.25 9.18 -9.96
CA ILE A 88 7.75 8.66 -11.23
C ILE A 88 8.82 7.73 -11.82
N GLY A 89 8.41 6.53 -12.23
CA GLY A 89 9.30 5.47 -12.74
C GLY A 89 9.78 4.48 -11.68
N ASP A 90 9.62 4.77 -10.38
CA ASP A 90 9.91 3.78 -9.34
C ASP A 90 8.93 2.61 -9.42
N THR A 91 9.46 1.38 -9.32
CA THR A 91 8.66 0.17 -9.19
C THR A 91 8.54 -0.20 -7.73
N ILE A 92 7.31 -0.16 -7.23
CA ILE A 92 7.01 -0.44 -5.84
C ILE A 92 6.50 -1.87 -5.70
N THR A 93 7.20 -2.66 -4.88
CA THR A 93 6.73 -3.94 -4.36
C THR A 93 6.06 -3.70 -3.02
N ALA A 94 4.73 -3.83 -2.97
CA ALA A 94 3.96 -3.92 -1.75
C ALA A 94 3.96 -5.36 -1.27
N SER A 95 4.23 -5.61 0.01
CA SER A 95 4.25 -6.93 0.62
C SER A 95 3.53 -6.94 1.95
N ALA A 96 2.92 -8.07 2.28
CA ALA A 96 2.30 -8.32 3.57
C ALA A 96 2.72 -9.67 4.14
N GLU A 97 2.85 -9.76 5.46
CA GLU A 97 3.13 -10.99 6.22
C GLU A 97 2.14 -11.11 7.38
N ILE A 98 1.48 -12.25 7.54
CA ILE A 98 0.61 -12.50 8.70
C ILE A 98 1.46 -12.63 9.95
N LEU A 99 1.29 -11.71 10.89
CA LEU A 99 1.94 -11.73 12.20
C LEU A 99 1.10 -12.50 13.23
N GLU A 100 -0.22 -12.31 13.20
CA GLU A 100 -1.14 -12.90 14.17
C GLU A 100 -2.49 -13.25 13.54
N ILE A 101 -3.13 -14.27 14.10
CA ILE A 101 -4.44 -14.78 13.70
C ILE A 101 -5.33 -14.85 14.95
N ASP A 102 -6.36 -14.01 14.99
CA ASP A 102 -7.43 -14.07 15.98
C ASP A 102 -8.61 -14.82 15.33
N GLN A 103 -8.70 -16.12 15.59
CA GLN A 103 -9.75 -16.97 15.00
C GLN A 103 -11.13 -16.65 15.56
N ASP A 104 -11.23 -16.28 16.83
CA ASP A 104 -12.50 -15.99 17.49
C ASP A 104 -13.18 -14.76 16.89
N ARG A 105 -12.39 -13.74 16.54
CA ARG A 105 -12.88 -12.52 15.90
C ARG A 105 -12.81 -12.55 14.37
N GLY A 106 -12.15 -13.56 13.80
CA GLY A 106 -11.88 -13.64 12.36
C GLY A 106 -11.00 -12.47 11.88
N ILE A 107 -9.94 -12.14 12.64
CA ILE A 107 -9.05 -11.00 12.36
C ILE A 107 -7.62 -11.48 12.10
N LEU A 108 -6.97 -10.85 11.13
CA LEU A 108 -5.56 -10.99 10.81
C LEU A 108 -4.83 -9.67 11.11
N ARG A 109 -3.68 -9.76 11.77
CA ARG A 109 -2.72 -8.65 11.87
C ARG A 109 -1.56 -8.95 10.93
N LEU A 110 -1.26 -8.01 10.03
CA LEU A 110 -0.23 -8.19 9.02
C LEU A 110 0.84 -7.10 9.12
N GLU A 111 2.12 -7.45 9.02
CA GLU A 111 3.15 -6.47 8.66
C GLU A 111 2.90 -6.04 7.22
N THR A 112 3.09 -4.75 6.93
CA THR A 112 2.97 -4.20 5.57
C THR A 112 4.20 -3.38 5.25
N ILE A 113 4.79 -3.63 4.09
CA ILE A 113 5.99 -2.92 3.63
C ILE A 113 5.83 -2.60 2.15
N CYS A 114 6.19 -1.39 1.74
CA CYS A 114 6.45 -1.07 0.34
C CYS A 114 7.93 -0.77 0.13
N ARG A 115 8.52 -1.39 -0.89
CA ARG A 115 9.93 -1.22 -1.28
C ARG A 115 10.04 -0.84 -2.75
N LYS A 116 11.09 -0.08 -3.09
CA LYS A 116 11.49 0.17 -4.47
C LYS A 116 12.23 -1.04 -5.07
N GLN A 117 12.47 -0.98 -6.37
CA GLN A 117 13.31 -1.90 -7.13
C GLN A 117 14.74 -2.06 -6.59
N ASP A 118 15.26 -1.05 -5.87
CA ASP A 118 16.58 -1.08 -5.24
C ASP A 118 16.55 -1.57 -3.77
N ASN A 119 15.42 -2.12 -3.33
CA ASN A 119 15.12 -2.57 -1.97
C ASN A 119 14.96 -1.46 -0.90
N THR A 120 15.01 -0.19 -1.28
CA THR A 120 14.73 0.92 -0.36
C THR A 120 13.31 0.81 0.17
N ILE A 121 13.14 0.75 1.50
CA ILE A 121 11.82 0.79 2.13
C ILE A 121 11.30 2.22 2.07
N VAL A 122 10.16 2.41 1.41
CA VAL A 122 9.50 3.73 1.29
C VAL A 122 8.36 3.86 2.30
N LEU A 123 7.76 2.74 2.69
CA LEU A 123 6.62 2.68 3.59
C LEU A 123 6.70 1.43 4.43
N LYS A 124 6.44 1.56 5.73
CA LYS A 124 6.27 0.43 6.66
C LYS A 124 5.08 0.67 7.57
N GLY A 125 4.36 -0.39 7.93
CA GLY A 125 3.21 -0.31 8.79
C GLY A 125 2.66 -1.67 9.17
N GLU A 126 1.48 -1.68 9.77
CA GLU A 126 0.70 -2.87 10.04
C GLU A 126 -0.75 -2.68 9.61
N ALA A 127 -1.35 -3.73 9.06
CA ALA A 127 -2.74 -3.80 8.68
C ALA A 127 -3.51 -4.70 9.65
N LYS A 128 -4.77 -4.34 9.91
CA LYS A 128 -5.76 -5.22 10.53
C LYS A 128 -6.84 -5.53 9.52
N MET A 129 -6.99 -6.81 9.18
CA MET A 129 -7.95 -7.28 8.19
C MET A 129 -8.94 -8.23 8.84
N MET A 130 -10.23 -8.08 8.51
CA MET A 130 -11.22 -9.12 8.79
C MET A 130 -11.14 -10.19 7.70
N MET A 131 -11.11 -11.46 8.10
CA MET A 131 -11.10 -12.59 7.19
C MET A 131 -12.40 -12.64 6.37
N PRO A 132 -12.35 -13.14 5.13
CA PRO A 132 -13.56 -13.41 4.36
C PRO A 132 -14.45 -14.41 5.10
N LYS A 133 -15.76 -14.13 5.17
CA LYS A 133 -16.72 -15.11 5.70
C LYS A 133 -16.88 -16.27 4.73
N GLU A 134 -16.89 -17.51 5.23
CA GLU A 134 -17.24 -18.67 4.40
C GLU A 134 -18.63 -18.47 3.77
N GLY A 135 -18.72 -18.63 2.45
CA GLY A 135 -19.97 -18.49 1.71
C GLY A 135 -20.46 -17.06 1.47
N ALA A 136 -19.66 -16.02 1.80
CA ALA A 136 -19.98 -14.66 1.39
C ALA A 136 -20.03 -14.57 -0.14
N LYS A 137 -21.21 -14.26 -0.68
CA LYS A 137 -21.35 -13.91 -2.10
C LYS A 137 -20.65 -12.57 -2.31
N ILE A 138 -19.62 -12.58 -3.16
CA ILE A 138 -18.96 -11.38 -3.67
C ILE A 138 -19.89 -10.72 -4.69
#